data_AF-A0A1Q7HYA2-F1
#
_entry.id   AF-A0A1Q7HYA2-F1
#
_cell.length_a   1.000
_cell.length_b   1.000
_cell.length_c   1.000
_cell.angle_alpha   90.00
_cell.angle_beta   90.00
_cell.angle_gamma   90.00
#
_symmetry.space_group_name_H-M   'P 1'
#
loop_
_entity.id
_entity.type
_entity.pdbx_description
1 polymer ?
#
loop_
_entity_poly.entity_id
_entity_poly.type
_entity_poly.pdbx_seq_one_letter_code
_entity_poly.pdbx_strand_id
1 'polypeptide(L)'
;MPGIFFLERAYRGLTVDVGKRVIVYGGGYTAMDCASTAWRLGADEVRIVYRRGLEEMVVDEEELTETMREVGEFQLLTSIVEFLADDKGHVRAARCVRNKLGAPDAKGRRSPEPIPGSEFEIPCENVYLALGQAPDTTWLAELPEFRVKRWTEVFVDKETYQTKVPKVFIAGDFRTAPTTIIEAVADGRAAALQMARFLGQVDQRMPAYHEIVTLRRSSTPDDVGFISLEGELARVYHNMSIDYDRIPRQEMPKLLKKQRRGLFVEVNRGYTTEQAVAESDRCLKCNFNIEIIGELCIICGGCVDVCPMDVIHMVDMSDVVDDGLIPAVGRAKSWPGGVAFFLDETACIRCALCIIRCPTDAITMNRYGTVAAAHGAVLPKESIDDEIHLDLTVGAGVAARPLPLYSPSAWRNGNGKTGRNGAGGAHAAGAGAGGPRRPERAEIAERKSPVSKTIDGS
;
A
#
# COMPACT_ATOMS: atom_id res chain seq x y z
N MET A 1 25.36 -9.26 -19.96
CA MET A 1 25.17 -10.35 -18.97
C MET A 1 23.77 -10.24 -18.36
N PRO A 2 23.06 -11.35 -18.05
CA PRO A 2 21.82 -11.29 -17.27
C PRO A 2 22.05 -10.67 -15.88
N GLY A 3 21.20 -9.75 -15.46
CA GLY A 3 21.36 -9.01 -14.20
C GLY A 3 21.37 -9.91 -12.96
N ILE A 4 20.51 -10.93 -12.93
CA ILE A 4 20.46 -11.87 -11.80
C ILE A 4 21.78 -12.65 -11.61
N PHE A 5 22.45 -13.01 -12.71
CA PHE A 5 23.74 -13.70 -12.67
C PHE A 5 24.85 -12.76 -12.18
N PHE A 6 24.80 -11.49 -12.58
CA PHE A 6 25.69 -10.46 -12.04
C PHE A 6 25.55 -10.34 -10.51
N LEU A 7 24.32 -10.19 -10.02
CA LEU A 7 24.03 -10.08 -8.59
C LEU A 7 24.46 -11.33 -7.81
N GLU A 8 24.14 -12.52 -8.31
CA GLU A 8 24.53 -13.78 -7.69
C GLU A 8 26.06 -13.88 -7.55
N ARG A 9 26.81 -13.57 -8.61
CA ARG A 9 28.27 -13.61 -8.58
C ARG A 9 28.85 -12.61 -7.58
N ALA A 10 28.34 -11.38 -7.59
CA ALA A 10 28.75 -10.32 -6.67
C ALA A 10 28.53 -10.74 -5.21
N TYR A 11 27.34 -11.29 -4.92
CA TYR A 11 26.98 -11.78 -3.59
C TYR A 11 27.89 -12.95 -3.14
N ARG A 12 28.17 -13.91 -4.03
CA ARG A 12 29.03 -15.07 -3.74
C ARG A 12 30.52 -14.71 -3.64
N GLY A 13 30.90 -13.44 -3.79
CA GLY A 13 32.30 -13.00 -3.78
C GLY A 13 33.10 -13.51 -4.98
N LEU A 14 32.42 -13.92 -6.07
CA LEU A 14 33.09 -14.30 -7.30
C LEU A 14 33.56 -13.04 -8.03
N THR A 15 34.66 -13.14 -8.76
CA THR A 15 35.16 -12.00 -9.54
C THR A 15 34.11 -11.58 -10.58
N VAL A 16 33.78 -10.29 -10.56
CA VAL A 16 32.87 -9.64 -11.49
C VAL A 16 33.57 -8.41 -12.05
N ASP A 17 33.72 -8.36 -13.38
CA ASP A 17 34.21 -7.16 -14.04
C ASP A 17 33.03 -6.21 -14.29
N VAL A 18 33.13 -5.03 -13.70
CA VAL A 18 32.10 -3.98 -13.78
C VAL A 18 32.48 -2.90 -14.78
N GLY A 19 33.77 -2.70 -15.05
CA GLY A 19 34.23 -1.58 -15.87
C GLY A 19 33.88 -0.20 -15.29
N LYS A 20 34.04 0.84 -16.11
CA LYS A 20 33.80 2.24 -15.70
C LYS A 20 32.44 2.77 -16.10
N ARG A 21 31.94 2.39 -17.28
CA ARG A 21 30.63 2.81 -17.83
C ARG A 21 29.71 1.61 -17.95
N VAL A 22 28.64 1.60 -17.17
CA VAL A 22 27.70 0.48 -17.08
C VAL A 22 26.32 0.92 -17.56
N ILE A 23 25.70 0.09 -18.40
CA ILE A 23 24.26 0.18 -18.69
C ILE A 23 23.53 -0.93 -17.95
N VAL A 24 22.48 -0.56 -17.23
CA VAL A 24 21.48 -1.51 -16.72
C VAL A 24 20.21 -1.35 -17.52
N TYR A 25 19.79 -2.39 -18.25
CA TYR A 25 18.60 -2.33 -19.09
C TYR A 25 17.40 -2.97 -18.39
N GLY A 26 16.49 -2.14 -17.88
CA GLY A 26 15.35 -2.58 -17.06
C GLY A 26 14.77 -1.46 -16.20
N GLY A 27 13.66 -1.74 -15.52
CA GLY A 27 12.98 -0.75 -14.65
C GLY A 27 12.17 -1.38 -13.51
N GLY A 28 12.65 -2.51 -12.99
CA GLY A 28 12.12 -3.18 -11.79
C GLY A 28 13.21 -3.33 -10.73
N TYR A 29 12.91 -4.02 -9.62
CA TYR A 29 13.83 -4.21 -8.49
C TYR A 29 15.21 -4.74 -8.90
N THR A 30 15.28 -5.78 -9.75
CA THR A 30 16.56 -6.30 -10.25
C THR A 30 17.41 -5.25 -10.97
N ALA A 31 16.78 -4.27 -11.63
CA ALA A 31 17.52 -3.18 -12.28
C ALA A 31 18.13 -2.22 -11.25
N MET A 32 17.39 -1.91 -10.18
CA MET A 32 17.87 -1.09 -9.05
C MET A 32 19.05 -1.77 -8.35
N ASP A 33 18.88 -3.05 -8.02
CA ASP A 33 19.93 -3.87 -7.42
C ASP A 33 21.18 -3.91 -8.29
N CYS A 34 21.04 -4.16 -9.61
CA CYS A 34 22.17 -4.20 -10.52
C CYS A 34 22.89 -2.85 -10.58
N ALA A 35 22.13 -1.76 -10.63
CA ALA A 35 22.69 -0.41 -10.75
C ALA A 35 23.46 -0.02 -9.49
N SER A 36 22.83 -0.16 -8.33
CA SER A 36 23.43 0.09 -7.02
C SER A 36 24.64 -0.81 -6.79
N THR A 37 24.54 -2.11 -7.06
CA THR A 37 25.67 -3.07 -6.93
C THR A 37 26.84 -2.70 -7.84
N ALA A 38 26.60 -2.40 -9.12
CA ALA A 38 27.65 -1.98 -10.05
C ALA A 38 28.35 -0.70 -9.58
N TRP A 39 27.57 0.28 -9.13
CA TRP A 39 28.11 1.50 -8.55
C TRP A 39 28.93 1.19 -7.29
N ARG A 40 28.43 0.40 -6.35
CA ARG A 40 29.17 0.03 -5.13
C ARG A 40 30.48 -0.71 -5.41
N LEU A 41 30.54 -1.47 -6.50
CA LEU A 41 31.73 -2.21 -6.94
C LEU A 41 32.79 -1.38 -7.68
N GLY A 42 32.54 -0.10 -7.95
CA GLY A 42 33.58 0.79 -8.51
C GLY A 42 33.29 1.35 -9.89
N ALA A 43 32.08 1.16 -10.45
CA ALA A 43 31.68 1.87 -11.66
C ALA A 43 31.73 3.39 -11.43
N ASP A 44 32.16 4.13 -12.45
CA ASP A 44 32.22 5.60 -12.41
C ASP A 44 30.88 6.18 -12.87
N GLU A 45 30.29 5.59 -13.91
CA GLU A 45 29.01 5.98 -14.52
C GLU A 45 28.11 4.74 -14.65
N VAL A 46 26.93 4.78 -14.03
CA VAL A 46 25.92 3.73 -14.14
C VAL A 46 24.63 4.36 -14.63
N ARG A 47 24.16 3.92 -15.80
CA ARG A 47 22.95 4.43 -16.43
C ARG A 47 21.89 3.34 -16.49
N ILE A 48 20.74 3.59 -15.86
CA ILE A 48 19.56 2.74 -16.02
C ILE A 48 18.88 3.18 -17.31
N VAL A 49 18.79 2.28 -18.30
CA VAL A 49 18.07 2.50 -19.54
C VAL A 49 16.72 1.79 -19.44
N TYR A 50 15.63 2.57 -19.55
CA TYR A 50 14.28 2.04 -19.45
C TYR A 50 13.41 2.53 -20.61
N ARG A 51 12.66 1.60 -21.19
CA ARG A 51 11.85 1.87 -22.38
C ARG A 51 10.62 2.76 -22.13
N ARG A 52 10.21 2.98 -20.87
CA ARG A 52 9.06 3.81 -20.48
C ARG A 52 9.46 4.95 -19.54
N GLY A 53 8.48 5.69 -19.04
CA GLY A 53 8.67 6.75 -18.04
C GLY A 53 8.84 6.20 -16.63
N LEU A 54 9.05 7.11 -15.69
CA LEU A 54 9.27 6.80 -14.27
C LEU A 54 8.01 6.21 -13.62
N GLU A 55 6.84 6.74 -13.97
CA GLU A 55 5.52 6.29 -13.47
C GLU A 55 5.20 4.83 -13.86
N GLU A 56 5.81 4.30 -14.93
CA GLU A 56 5.62 2.90 -15.33
C GLU A 56 6.72 1.95 -14.80
N MET A 57 7.60 2.40 -13.92
CA MET A 57 8.56 1.52 -13.25
C MET A 57 7.86 0.70 -12.18
N VAL A 58 8.31 -0.55 -11.98
CA VAL A 58 7.72 -1.49 -11.02
C VAL A 58 8.64 -1.61 -9.83
N VAL A 59 8.80 -0.50 -9.10
CA VAL A 59 9.60 -0.34 -7.89
C VAL A 59 8.90 0.65 -6.97
N ASP A 60 9.05 0.47 -5.67
CA ASP A 60 8.58 1.46 -4.71
C ASP A 60 9.43 2.76 -4.76
N GLU A 61 8.87 3.83 -4.18
CA GLU A 61 9.50 5.15 -4.17
C GLU A 61 10.79 5.17 -3.33
N GLU A 62 10.87 4.38 -2.26
CA GLU A 62 12.04 4.34 -1.39
C GLU A 62 13.24 3.73 -2.13
N GLU A 63 13.05 2.58 -2.77
CA GLU A 63 14.06 1.87 -3.55
C GLU A 63 14.54 2.71 -4.74
N LEU A 64 13.60 3.36 -5.44
CA LEU A 64 13.93 4.29 -6.52
C LEU A 64 14.76 5.47 -6.00
N THR A 65 14.36 6.06 -4.88
CA THR A 65 15.05 7.21 -4.27
C THR A 65 16.46 6.83 -3.80
N GLU A 66 16.64 5.67 -3.17
CA GLU A 66 17.96 5.19 -2.76
C GLU A 66 18.86 4.90 -3.96
N THR A 67 18.32 4.30 -5.01
CA THR A 67 19.08 4.05 -6.24
C THR A 67 19.46 5.36 -6.92
N MET A 68 18.54 6.33 -7.02
CA MET A 68 18.83 7.67 -7.55
C MET A 68 19.93 8.37 -6.76
N ARG A 69 19.99 8.22 -5.43
CA ARG A 69 21.08 8.76 -4.61
C ARG A 69 22.44 8.17 -5.01
N GLU A 70 22.50 6.88 -5.32
CA GLU A 70 23.73 6.18 -5.70
C GLU A 70 24.13 6.45 -7.16
N VAL A 71 23.27 6.14 -8.13
CA VAL A 71 23.61 6.14 -9.56
C VAL A 71 23.22 7.41 -10.31
N GLY A 72 22.16 8.10 -9.89
CA GLY A 72 21.74 9.42 -10.39
C GLY A 72 21.28 9.51 -11.85
N GLU A 73 21.56 8.53 -12.70
CA GLU A 73 21.30 8.62 -14.15
C GLU A 73 20.27 7.61 -14.65
N PHE A 74 19.08 8.11 -14.96
CA PHE A 74 17.98 7.37 -15.56
C PHE A 74 17.75 7.85 -17.00
N GLN A 75 18.00 6.97 -17.95
CA GLN A 75 17.71 7.16 -19.36
C GLN A 75 16.36 6.52 -19.68
N LEU A 76 15.30 7.27 -19.38
CA LEU A 76 13.91 6.87 -19.58
C LEU A 76 13.52 6.98 -21.06
N LEU A 77 12.35 6.42 -21.40
CA LEU A 77 11.78 6.44 -22.75
C LEU A 77 12.81 6.04 -23.82
N THR A 78 13.63 5.03 -23.53
CA THR A 78 14.75 4.64 -24.38
C THR A 78 14.81 3.12 -24.50
N SER A 79 14.82 2.62 -25.73
CA SER A 79 15.00 1.20 -26.04
C SER A 79 16.39 0.98 -26.65
N ILE A 80 17.08 -0.07 -26.21
CA ILE A 80 18.32 -0.51 -26.87
C ILE A 80 17.94 -1.35 -28.09
N VAL A 81 18.50 -1.01 -29.25
CA VAL A 81 18.26 -1.71 -30.53
C VAL A 81 19.43 -2.63 -30.91
N GLU A 82 20.66 -2.27 -30.52
CA GLU A 82 21.86 -3.02 -30.90
C GLU A 82 23.00 -2.77 -29.91
N PHE A 83 23.81 -3.80 -29.64
CA PHE A 83 25.07 -3.65 -28.92
C PHE A 83 26.22 -3.59 -29.91
N LEU A 84 27.05 -2.57 -29.79
CA LEU A 84 28.20 -2.33 -30.66
C LEU A 84 29.45 -2.86 -29.98
N ALA A 85 30.19 -3.72 -30.69
CA ALA A 85 31.43 -4.28 -30.22
C ALA A 85 32.65 -3.47 -30.70
N ASP A 86 33.77 -3.59 -29.97
CA ASP A 86 35.11 -3.24 -30.41
C ASP A 86 35.75 -4.37 -31.23
N ASP A 87 36.98 -4.15 -31.71
CA ASP A 87 37.73 -5.11 -32.52
C ASP A 87 38.08 -6.41 -31.75
N LYS A 88 37.94 -6.42 -30.42
CA LYS A 88 38.21 -7.57 -29.55
C LYS A 88 36.91 -8.31 -29.16
N GLY A 89 35.75 -7.85 -29.64
CA GLY A 89 34.45 -8.44 -29.33
C GLY A 89 33.85 -7.99 -27.99
N HIS A 90 34.43 -6.99 -27.32
CA HIS A 90 33.85 -6.40 -26.11
C HIS A 90 32.84 -5.31 -26.48
N VAL A 91 31.80 -5.13 -25.66
CA VAL A 91 30.86 -4.04 -25.88
C VAL A 91 31.56 -2.69 -25.67
N ARG A 92 31.34 -1.75 -26.60
CA ARG A 92 31.81 -0.36 -26.51
C ARG A 92 30.69 0.67 -26.40
N ALA A 93 29.51 0.33 -26.91
CA ALA A 93 28.33 1.19 -26.87
C ALA A 93 27.03 0.40 -27.08
N ALA A 94 25.91 0.97 -26.64
CA ALA A 94 24.57 0.52 -26.98
C ALA A 94 23.92 1.54 -27.93
N ARG A 95 23.52 1.09 -29.12
CA ARG A 95 22.67 1.89 -30.01
C ARG A 95 21.24 1.84 -29.48
N CYS A 96 20.66 3.00 -29.31
CA CYS A 96 19.37 3.21 -28.67
C CYS A 96 18.45 4.02 -29.60
N VAL A 97 17.15 3.92 -29.34
CA VAL A 97 16.11 4.75 -29.96
C VAL A 97 15.26 5.37 -28.86
N ARG A 98 14.81 6.61 -29.06
CA ARG A 98 13.87 7.25 -28.14
C ARG A 98 12.47 6.71 -28.36
N ASN A 99 11.70 6.63 -27.30
CA ASN A 99 10.31 6.21 -27.33
C ASN A 99 9.40 7.37 -26.94
N LYS A 100 8.15 7.30 -27.38
CA LYS A 100 7.02 7.97 -26.75
C LYS A 100 6.13 6.92 -26.08
N LEU A 101 5.30 7.34 -25.14
CA LEU A 101 4.29 6.46 -24.56
C LEU A 101 3.06 6.43 -25.47
N GLY A 102 2.69 5.22 -25.90
CA GLY A 102 1.46 4.96 -26.64
C GLY A 102 0.21 5.13 -25.78
N ALA A 103 -0.93 4.67 -26.31
CA ALA A 103 -2.15 4.59 -25.52
C ALA A 103 -1.99 3.59 -24.35
N PRO A 104 -2.64 3.84 -23.20
CA PRO A 104 -2.73 2.84 -22.16
C PRO A 104 -3.49 1.60 -22.67
N ASP A 105 -3.02 0.42 -22.28
CA ASP A 105 -3.74 -0.83 -22.50
C ASP A 105 -4.93 -0.96 -21.52
N ALA A 106 -5.65 -2.10 -21.59
CA ALA A 106 -6.79 -2.36 -20.72
C ALA A 106 -6.45 -2.36 -19.21
N LYS A 107 -5.16 -2.45 -18.86
CA LYS A 107 -4.62 -2.42 -17.49
C LYS A 107 -3.99 -1.05 -17.15
N GLY A 108 -4.28 -0.01 -17.93
CA GLY A 108 -3.69 1.32 -17.78
C GLY A 108 -2.22 1.41 -18.22
N ARG A 109 -1.59 0.30 -18.60
CA ARG A 109 -0.15 0.25 -18.85
C ARG A 109 0.16 0.75 -20.26
N ARG A 110 1.05 1.74 -20.35
CA ARG A 110 1.41 2.36 -21.63
C ARG A 110 2.51 1.58 -22.34
N SER A 111 2.36 1.35 -23.63
CA SER A 111 3.38 0.68 -24.45
C SER A 111 4.42 1.69 -24.95
N PRO A 112 5.71 1.34 -24.98
CA PRO A 112 6.72 2.19 -25.58
C PRO A 112 6.65 2.11 -27.11
N GLU A 113 6.56 3.26 -27.78
CA GLU A 113 6.55 3.38 -29.23
C GLU A 113 7.83 4.07 -29.71
N PRO A 114 8.71 3.39 -30.47
CA PRO A 114 9.93 3.99 -31.00
C PRO A 114 9.63 5.21 -31.88
N ILE A 115 10.44 6.25 -31.73
CA ILE A 115 10.41 7.46 -32.56
C ILE A 115 11.42 7.25 -33.69
N PRO A 116 10.99 7.10 -34.97
CA PRO A 116 11.91 6.92 -36.08
C PRO A 116 12.88 8.10 -36.23
N GLY A 117 14.15 7.83 -36.54
CA GLY A 117 15.16 8.88 -36.72
C GLY A 117 15.71 9.47 -35.42
N SER A 118 15.38 8.88 -34.27
CA SER A 118 15.83 9.31 -32.94
C SER A 118 16.98 8.45 -32.40
N GLU A 119 17.69 7.74 -33.27
CA GLU A 119 18.76 6.83 -32.90
C GLU A 119 19.97 7.57 -32.33
N PHE A 120 20.57 7.02 -31.27
CA PHE A 120 21.77 7.55 -30.64
C PHE A 120 22.58 6.44 -29.97
N GLU A 121 23.84 6.70 -29.65
CA GLU A 121 24.71 5.72 -29.00
C GLU A 121 25.01 6.13 -27.55
N ILE A 122 24.98 5.16 -26.65
CA ILE A 122 25.38 5.30 -25.26
C ILE A 122 26.67 4.50 -25.04
N PRO A 123 27.83 5.13 -24.82
CA PRO A 123 29.08 4.44 -24.54
C PRO A 123 28.97 3.58 -23.27
N CYS A 124 29.43 2.33 -23.34
CA CYS A 124 29.44 1.42 -22.19
C CYS A 124 30.49 0.33 -22.37
N GLU A 125 30.95 -0.21 -21.25
CA GLU A 125 31.91 -1.32 -21.18
C GLU A 125 31.23 -2.59 -20.66
N ASN A 126 30.14 -2.44 -19.89
CA ASN A 126 29.33 -3.53 -19.41
C ASN A 126 27.84 -3.24 -19.53
N VAL A 127 27.07 -4.29 -19.81
CA VAL A 127 25.60 -4.24 -19.89
C VAL A 127 24.99 -5.35 -19.04
N TYR A 128 24.12 -4.96 -18.11
CA TYR A 128 23.32 -5.86 -17.29
C TYR A 128 21.87 -5.85 -17.74
N LEU A 129 21.35 -7.00 -18.16
CA LEU A 129 19.98 -7.16 -18.66
C LEU A 129 19.05 -7.55 -17.52
N ALA A 130 18.19 -6.63 -17.07
CA ALA A 130 17.22 -6.80 -16.00
C ALA A 130 15.79 -6.78 -16.58
N LEU A 131 15.49 -7.76 -17.45
CA LEU A 131 14.28 -7.82 -18.28
C LEU A 131 13.16 -8.71 -17.71
N GLY A 132 13.31 -9.16 -16.47
CA GLY A 132 12.39 -10.10 -15.81
C GLY A 132 12.99 -11.49 -15.65
N GLN A 133 12.21 -12.36 -15.01
CA GLN A 133 12.58 -13.75 -14.71
C GLN A 133 11.50 -14.69 -15.24
N ALA A 134 11.92 -15.92 -15.53
CA ALA A 134 11.02 -17.02 -15.85
C ALA A 134 11.48 -18.25 -15.07
N PRO A 135 10.55 -19.09 -14.60
CA PRO A 135 10.93 -20.32 -13.92
C PRO A 135 11.62 -21.28 -14.87
N ASP A 136 12.48 -22.12 -14.29
CA ASP A 136 12.98 -23.30 -14.97
C ASP A 136 11.86 -24.34 -15.11
N THR A 137 11.48 -24.63 -16.35
CA THR A 137 10.41 -25.59 -16.70
C THR A 137 10.93 -26.90 -17.24
N THR A 138 12.25 -27.13 -17.24
CA THR A 138 12.84 -28.35 -17.81
C THR A 138 12.29 -29.62 -17.17
N TRP A 139 12.03 -29.60 -15.86
CA TRP A 139 11.43 -30.70 -15.11
C TRP A 139 9.97 -30.98 -15.47
N LEU A 140 9.22 -30.00 -15.99
CA LEU A 140 7.82 -30.20 -16.39
C LEU A 140 7.69 -31.10 -17.62
N ALA A 141 8.71 -31.12 -18.49
CA ALA A 141 8.66 -31.86 -19.75
C ALA A 141 8.56 -33.38 -19.57
N GLU A 142 8.99 -33.89 -18.41
CA GLU A 142 8.97 -35.31 -18.05
C GLU A 142 7.57 -35.83 -17.72
N LEU A 143 6.61 -34.93 -17.46
CA LEU A 143 5.26 -35.26 -17.01
C LEU A 143 4.22 -34.76 -18.04
N PRO A 144 3.52 -35.67 -18.74
CA PRO A 144 2.53 -35.31 -19.76
C PRO A 144 1.46 -34.32 -19.29
N GLU A 145 1.07 -34.39 -18.01
CA GLU A 145 0.05 -33.55 -17.35
C GLU A 145 0.47 -32.08 -17.25
N PHE A 146 1.78 -31.81 -17.33
CA PHE A 146 2.38 -30.48 -17.26
C PHE A 146 2.79 -29.91 -18.62
N ARG A 147 2.49 -30.61 -19.73
CA ARG A 147 2.78 -30.10 -21.07
C ARG A 147 1.88 -28.92 -21.41
N VAL A 148 2.44 -27.72 -21.30
CA VAL A 148 1.79 -26.45 -21.61
C VAL A 148 2.66 -25.61 -22.54
N LYS A 149 2.07 -24.66 -23.28
CA LYS A 149 2.84 -23.80 -24.19
C LYS A 149 3.60 -22.71 -23.43
N ARG A 150 3.03 -22.24 -22.32
CA ARG A 150 3.65 -21.24 -21.43
C ARG A 150 3.57 -21.75 -19.99
N TRP A 151 4.59 -21.51 -19.19
CA TRP A 151 4.61 -21.94 -17.78
C TRP A 151 3.41 -21.38 -16.99
N THR A 152 2.94 -20.18 -17.34
CA THR A 152 1.75 -19.54 -16.74
C THR A 152 0.44 -20.30 -17.00
N GLU A 153 0.45 -21.30 -17.89
CA GLU A 153 -0.69 -22.16 -18.18
C GLU A 153 -0.66 -23.46 -17.37
N VAL A 154 0.39 -23.71 -16.57
CA VAL A 154 0.41 -24.82 -15.61
C VAL A 154 -0.75 -24.64 -14.65
N PHE A 155 -1.64 -25.62 -14.62
CA PHE A 155 -2.80 -25.58 -13.74
C PHE A 155 -2.36 -25.78 -12.29
N VAL A 156 -2.74 -24.83 -11.45
CA VAL A 156 -2.65 -24.90 -10.00
C VAL A 156 -3.99 -24.41 -9.45
N ASP A 157 -4.65 -25.24 -8.66
CA ASP A 157 -5.88 -24.86 -7.98
C ASP A 157 -5.60 -23.75 -6.95
N LYS A 158 -6.41 -22.69 -6.94
CA LYS A 158 -6.12 -21.47 -6.17
C LYS A 158 -6.25 -21.67 -4.66
N GLU A 159 -7.08 -22.61 -4.22
CA GLU A 159 -7.38 -22.83 -2.80
C GLU A 159 -6.53 -23.98 -2.23
N THR A 160 -6.43 -25.07 -2.99
CA THR A 160 -5.76 -26.30 -2.57
C THR A 160 -4.29 -26.35 -2.98
N TYR A 161 -3.82 -25.47 -3.86
CA TYR A 161 -2.45 -25.43 -4.39
C TYR A 161 -2.04 -26.70 -5.15
N GLN A 162 -2.99 -27.60 -5.39
CA GLN A 162 -2.76 -28.83 -6.12
C GLN A 162 -2.67 -28.56 -7.61
N THR A 163 -1.79 -29.31 -8.26
CA THR A 163 -1.74 -29.36 -9.71
C THR A 163 -2.66 -30.44 -10.26
N LYS A 164 -2.64 -30.68 -11.57
CA LYS A 164 -3.29 -31.86 -12.17
C LYS A 164 -2.72 -33.20 -11.69
N VAL A 165 -1.52 -33.19 -11.11
CA VAL A 165 -0.90 -34.39 -10.54
C VAL A 165 -1.20 -34.39 -9.02
N PRO A 166 -1.99 -35.36 -8.51
CA PRO A 166 -2.58 -35.29 -7.16
C PRO A 166 -1.63 -35.10 -5.98
N LYS A 167 -0.33 -35.39 -6.15
CA LYS A 167 0.69 -35.28 -5.09
C LYS A 167 1.71 -34.16 -5.35
N VAL A 168 1.47 -33.32 -6.34
CA VAL A 168 2.34 -32.21 -6.71
C VAL A 168 1.62 -30.90 -6.45
N PHE A 169 2.26 -30.04 -5.67
CA PHE A 169 1.80 -28.72 -5.28
C PHE A 169 2.83 -27.69 -5.77
N ILE A 170 2.36 -26.50 -6.14
CA ILE A 170 3.23 -25.42 -6.65
C ILE A 170 2.93 -24.15 -5.86
N ALA A 171 4.00 -23.44 -5.45
CA ALA A 171 3.92 -22.22 -4.66
C ALA A 171 5.03 -21.22 -5.06
N GLY A 172 4.94 -20.00 -4.54
CA GLY A 172 5.85 -18.88 -4.79
C GLY A 172 5.77 -18.38 -6.23
N ASP A 173 6.86 -17.78 -6.72
CA ASP A 173 6.93 -17.16 -8.05
C ASP A 173 6.57 -18.08 -9.22
N PHE A 174 6.73 -19.40 -9.04
CA PHE A 174 6.29 -20.38 -10.04
C PHE A 174 4.76 -20.36 -10.24
N ARG A 175 4.01 -19.98 -9.21
CA ARG A 175 2.54 -19.85 -9.22
C ARG A 175 2.12 -18.41 -9.50
N THR A 176 2.74 -17.44 -8.82
CA THR A 176 2.29 -16.04 -8.78
C THR A 176 2.99 -15.12 -9.79
N ALA A 177 3.98 -15.65 -10.54
CA ALA A 177 5.02 -14.84 -11.17
C ALA A 177 5.91 -14.12 -10.14
N PRO A 178 7.01 -13.47 -10.55
CA PRO A 178 7.89 -12.77 -9.62
C PRO A 178 7.13 -11.74 -8.77
N THR A 179 7.10 -11.95 -7.47
CA THR A 179 6.50 -11.07 -6.46
C THR A 179 7.54 -10.72 -5.37
N THR A 180 7.11 -10.18 -4.23
CA THR A 180 8.01 -9.95 -3.09
C THR A 180 8.33 -11.27 -2.37
N ILE A 181 9.49 -11.31 -1.70
CA ILE A 181 9.89 -12.48 -0.90
C ILE A 181 8.83 -12.83 0.16
N ILE A 182 8.20 -11.82 0.78
CA ILE A 182 7.19 -12.05 1.81
C ILE A 182 5.92 -12.70 1.25
N GLU A 183 5.50 -12.31 0.04
CA GLU A 183 4.38 -12.95 -0.65
C GLU A 183 4.71 -14.40 -1.00
N ALA A 184 5.92 -14.67 -1.52
CA ALA A 184 6.36 -16.04 -1.81
C ALA A 184 6.43 -16.92 -0.55
N VAL A 185 6.87 -16.37 0.59
CA VAL A 185 6.86 -17.07 1.89
C VAL A 185 5.44 -17.34 2.37
N ALA A 186 4.54 -16.36 2.26
CA ALA A 186 3.13 -16.54 2.61
C ALA A 186 2.47 -17.63 1.74
N ASP A 187 2.75 -17.62 0.44
CA ASP A 187 2.28 -18.61 -0.53
C ASP A 187 2.78 -20.02 -0.18
N GLY A 188 4.06 -20.15 0.17
CA GLY A 188 4.65 -21.41 0.62
C GLY A 188 4.02 -21.95 1.90
N ARG A 189 3.71 -21.08 2.87
CA ARG A 189 3.01 -21.47 4.11
C ARG A 189 1.59 -21.97 3.81
N ALA A 190 0.87 -21.30 2.90
CA ALA A 190 -0.46 -21.72 2.48
C ALA A 190 -0.41 -23.08 1.78
N ALA A 191 0.53 -23.30 0.87
CA ALA A 191 0.71 -24.58 0.18
C ALA A 191 1.04 -25.73 1.15
N ALA A 192 1.95 -25.51 2.09
CA ALA A 192 2.33 -26.51 3.10
C ALA A 192 1.13 -26.96 3.96
N LEU A 193 0.24 -26.03 4.30
CA LEU A 193 -0.99 -26.35 5.01
C LEU A 193 -1.93 -27.24 4.17
N GLN A 194 -2.06 -26.97 2.86
CA GLN A 194 -2.86 -27.81 1.97
C GLN A 194 -2.26 -29.22 1.79
N MET A 195 -0.93 -29.33 1.77
CA MET A 195 -0.25 -30.62 1.78
C MET A 195 -0.58 -31.40 3.07
N ALA A 196 -0.54 -30.74 4.23
CA ALA A 196 -0.88 -31.36 5.51
C ALA A 196 -2.35 -31.83 5.55
N ARG A 197 -3.27 -31.04 4.98
CA ARG A 197 -4.69 -31.43 4.79
C ARG A 197 -4.84 -32.63 3.86
N PHE A 198 -4.14 -32.63 2.72
CA PHE A 198 -4.15 -33.74 1.77
C PHE A 198 -3.65 -35.05 2.41
N LEU A 199 -2.66 -34.96 3.32
CA LEU A 199 -2.14 -36.09 4.08
C LEU A 199 -3.02 -36.49 5.29
N GLY A 200 -4.13 -35.79 5.54
CA GLY A 200 -5.00 -36.05 6.69
C GLY A 200 -4.37 -35.74 8.05
N GLN A 201 -3.31 -34.92 8.08
CA GLN A 201 -2.58 -34.56 9.31
C GLN A 201 -3.22 -33.40 10.09
N VAL A 202 -4.20 -32.72 9.48
CA VAL A 202 -4.92 -31.58 10.08
C VAL A 202 -6.41 -31.84 9.94
N ASP A 203 -7.16 -31.72 11.05
CA ASP A 203 -8.61 -31.82 11.06
C ASP A 203 -9.24 -30.69 10.21
N GLN A 204 -10.30 -31.00 9.46
CA GLN A 204 -11.06 -30.02 8.66
C GLN A 204 -11.89 -29.06 9.53
N ARG A 205 -12.05 -29.39 10.81
CA ARG A 205 -12.73 -28.51 11.77
C ARG A 205 -11.85 -27.32 12.09
N MET A 206 -12.19 -26.17 11.50
CA MET A 206 -11.69 -24.87 11.97
C MET A 206 -11.99 -24.74 13.47
N PRO A 207 -11.00 -24.56 14.34
CA PRO A 207 -11.30 -24.13 15.68
C PRO A 207 -11.70 -22.64 15.61
N ALA A 208 -12.71 -22.27 16.38
CA ALA A 208 -13.17 -20.89 16.49
C ALA A 208 -12.06 -20.05 17.16
N TYR A 209 -11.15 -19.47 16.37
CA TYR A 209 -9.98 -18.75 16.86
C TYR A 209 -10.16 -17.24 16.68
N HIS A 210 -10.76 -16.59 17.67
CA HIS A 210 -10.51 -15.17 17.91
C HIS A 210 -10.30 -14.99 19.41
N GLU A 211 -9.10 -14.61 19.84
CA GLU A 211 -8.99 -13.92 21.13
C GLU A 211 -9.47 -12.49 20.86
N ILE A 212 -10.75 -12.25 21.11
CA ILE A 212 -11.33 -10.91 21.02
C ILE A 212 -11.04 -10.23 22.35
N VAL A 213 -10.13 -9.26 22.33
CA VAL A 213 -9.96 -8.37 23.47
C VAL A 213 -10.78 -7.12 23.21
N THR A 214 -11.97 -7.04 23.81
CA THR A 214 -12.84 -5.87 23.73
C THR A 214 -12.44 -4.82 24.78
N LEU A 215 -12.02 -3.66 24.31
CA LEU A 215 -11.84 -2.47 25.15
C LEU A 215 -13.17 -1.76 25.34
N ARG A 216 -13.57 -1.61 26.61
CA ARG A 216 -14.71 -0.79 27.04
C ARG A 216 -14.25 0.39 27.88
N ARG A 217 -15.11 1.41 27.97
CA ARG A 217 -14.87 2.63 28.74
C ARG A 217 -14.66 2.29 30.22
N SER A 218 -13.71 2.96 30.87
CA SER A 218 -13.28 2.68 32.25
C SER A 218 -14.28 3.14 33.34
N SER A 219 -15.53 3.44 33.01
CA SER A 219 -16.48 4.15 33.89
C SER A 219 -17.73 3.37 34.27
N THR A 220 -17.91 2.12 33.84
CA THR A 220 -18.91 1.23 34.44
C THR A 220 -18.33 0.66 35.75
N PRO A 221 -19.03 0.79 36.90
CA PRO A 221 -18.59 0.23 38.19
C PRO A 221 -18.49 -1.30 38.21
N ASP A 222 -19.03 -1.98 37.19
CA ASP A 222 -19.21 -3.41 37.16
C ASP A 222 -18.40 -4.00 35.98
N ASP A 223 -17.28 -4.64 36.32
CA ASP A 223 -16.57 -5.68 35.55
C ASP A 223 -16.05 -5.37 34.12
N VAL A 224 -14.85 -4.80 34.12
CA VAL A 224 -13.69 -5.06 33.24
C VAL A 224 -13.85 -6.19 32.20
N GLY A 225 -13.58 -5.87 30.93
CA GLY A 225 -13.29 -6.85 29.89
C GLY A 225 -12.12 -7.75 30.32
N PHE A 226 -12.37 -9.06 30.35
CA PHE A 226 -11.41 -10.06 30.79
C PHE A 226 -10.41 -10.39 29.68
N ILE A 227 -9.10 -10.32 29.98
CA ILE A 227 -8.04 -11.05 29.28
C ILE A 227 -7.35 -11.88 30.35
N SER A 228 -7.28 -13.20 30.16
CA SER A 228 -6.43 -14.07 30.96
C SER A 228 -5.19 -14.46 30.15
N LEU A 229 -4.09 -13.74 30.33
CA LEU A 229 -2.78 -14.37 30.28
C LEU A 229 -2.30 -14.47 31.73
N GLU A 230 -2.30 -15.70 32.25
CA GLU A 230 -1.60 -16.06 33.50
C GLU A 230 -1.97 -15.27 34.78
N GLY A 231 -3.20 -14.77 34.87
CA GLY A 231 -3.82 -14.49 36.17
C GLY A 231 -3.52 -13.13 36.82
N GLU A 232 -2.92 -12.17 36.13
CA GLU A 232 -2.83 -10.78 36.60
C GLU A 232 -3.63 -9.82 35.71
N LEU A 233 -4.52 -9.03 36.32
CA LEU A 233 -5.47 -8.11 35.68
C LEU A 233 -4.75 -6.98 34.92
N ALA A 234 -4.66 -7.05 33.58
CA ALA A 234 -4.08 -5.97 32.78
C ALA A 234 -5.16 -5.02 32.22
N ARG A 235 -5.15 -3.76 32.66
CA ARG A 235 -5.90 -2.67 32.00
C ARG A 235 -5.19 -2.28 30.71
N VAL A 236 -5.74 -2.61 29.55
CA VAL A 236 -5.20 -2.15 28.26
C VAL A 236 -5.73 -0.76 27.96
N TYR A 237 -4.91 0.27 28.15
CA TYR A 237 -5.24 1.64 27.78
C TYR A 237 -4.90 1.88 26.30
N HIS A 238 -5.91 2.10 25.47
CA HIS A 238 -5.68 2.69 24.16
C HIS A 238 -5.57 4.20 24.30
N ASN A 239 -4.36 4.66 24.62
CA ASN A 239 -4.02 6.08 24.56
C ASN A 239 -3.01 6.28 23.43
N MET A 240 -3.33 7.19 22.51
CA MET A 240 -2.33 7.77 21.60
C MET A 240 -1.53 8.80 22.39
N SER A 241 -0.33 9.13 21.95
CA SER A 241 0.38 10.29 22.49
C SER A 241 -0.45 11.56 22.25
N ILE A 242 -0.37 12.57 23.12
CA ILE A 242 -1.22 13.77 23.02
C ILE A 242 -1.04 14.51 21.67
N ASP A 243 0.16 14.42 21.09
CA ASP A 243 0.54 15.07 19.85
C ASP A 243 0.76 14.07 18.69
N TYR A 244 0.19 12.87 18.75
CA TYR A 244 0.45 11.79 17.77
C TYR A 244 0.28 12.21 16.30
N ASP A 245 -0.65 13.14 16.03
CA ASP A 245 -0.95 13.71 14.71
C ASP A 245 0.07 14.76 14.25
N ARG A 246 0.92 15.24 15.17
CA ARG A 246 1.94 16.27 14.95
C ARG A 246 3.37 15.71 14.92
N ILE A 247 3.59 14.47 15.35
CA ILE A 247 4.91 13.85 15.33
C ILE A 247 5.25 13.51 13.86
N PRO A 248 6.28 14.14 13.26
CA PRO A 248 6.68 13.82 11.90
C PRO A 248 7.30 12.41 11.83
N ARG A 249 7.25 11.80 10.64
CA ARG A 249 7.97 10.54 10.39
C ARG A 249 9.46 10.74 10.66
N GLN A 250 10.04 9.86 11.47
CA GLN A 250 11.47 9.90 11.74
C GLN A 250 12.22 9.35 10.53
N GLU A 251 13.17 10.12 9.99
CA GLU A 251 14.03 9.61 8.92
C GLU A 251 15.05 8.63 9.51
N MET A 252 15.13 7.44 8.91
CA MET A 252 16.15 6.44 9.24
C MET A 252 17.54 7.02 9.00
N PRO A 253 18.44 7.05 10.00
CA PRO A 253 19.83 7.42 9.78
C PRO A 253 20.46 6.54 8.69
N LYS A 254 20.97 7.18 7.63
CA LYS A 254 21.56 6.51 6.46
C LYS A 254 22.97 7.03 6.21
N LEU A 255 23.85 6.18 5.69
CA LEU A 255 25.17 6.62 5.23
C LEU A 255 25.06 7.62 4.06
N LEU A 256 25.98 8.59 4.02
CA LEU A 256 26.10 9.51 2.89
C LEU A 256 26.59 8.77 1.65
N LYS A 257 26.20 9.24 0.45
CA LYS A 257 26.57 8.62 -0.84
C LYS A 257 28.03 8.16 -0.88
N LYS A 258 28.99 9.03 -0.55
CA LYS A 258 30.44 8.70 -0.62
C LYS A 258 30.87 7.51 0.24
N GLN A 259 30.13 7.21 1.31
CA GLN A 259 30.40 6.13 2.26
C GLN A 259 29.73 4.81 1.86
N ARG A 260 28.88 4.80 0.83
CA ARG A 260 28.11 3.62 0.41
C ARG A 260 28.86 2.69 -0.54
N ARG A 261 30.11 3.01 -0.93
CA ARG A 261 30.91 2.12 -1.80
C ARG A 261 31.27 0.84 -1.04
N GLY A 262 31.15 -0.30 -1.72
CA GLY A 262 31.30 -1.64 -1.13
C GLY A 262 29.96 -2.38 -0.96
N LEU A 263 29.95 -3.68 -1.26
CA LEU A 263 28.71 -4.49 -1.29
C LEU A 263 28.08 -4.69 0.08
N PHE A 264 28.89 -4.99 1.08
CA PHE A 264 28.43 -5.39 2.41
C PHE A 264 28.43 -4.22 3.42
N VAL A 265 28.42 -2.98 2.91
CA VAL A 265 28.31 -1.80 3.77
C VAL A 265 26.85 -1.59 4.14
N GLU A 266 26.57 -1.67 5.43
CA GLU A 266 25.24 -1.40 5.97
C GLU A 266 24.91 0.10 5.85
N VAL A 267 23.99 0.42 4.93
CA VAL A 267 23.58 1.80 4.64
C VAL A 267 22.61 2.35 5.68
N ASN A 268 21.62 1.55 6.07
CA ASN A 268 20.63 1.90 7.09
C ASN A 268 21.23 1.64 8.48
N ARG A 269 21.41 2.67 9.29
CA ARG A 269 22.14 2.57 10.58
C ARG A 269 21.24 2.28 11.78
N GLY A 270 19.94 2.08 11.54
CA GLY A 270 18.94 1.97 12.59
C GLY A 270 18.61 3.32 13.23
N TYR A 271 17.47 3.39 13.90
CA TYR A 271 17.09 4.55 14.70
C TYR A 271 17.93 4.62 15.99
N THR A 272 18.17 5.84 16.45
CA THR A 272 18.53 6.08 17.87
C THR A 272 17.36 5.70 18.77
N THR A 273 17.60 5.48 20.06
CA THR A 273 16.53 5.17 21.01
C THR A 273 15.46 6.25 21.02
N GLU A 274 15.85 7.53 20.98
CA GLU A 274 14.94 8.67 20.97
C GLU A 274 14.08 8.70 19.70
N GLN A 275 14.68 8.46 18.53
CA GLN A 275 13.93 8.36 17.27
C GLN A 275 13.01 7.14 17.25
N ALA A 276 13.45 6.01 17.78
CA ALA A 276 12.63 4.80 17.83
C ALA A 276 11.40 5.00 18.72
N VAL A 277 11.55 5.67 19.88
CA VAL A 277 10.42 6.06 20.74
C VAL A 277 9.49 7.01 20.01
N ALA A 278 10.03 8.09 19.40
CA ALA A 278 9.23 9.06 18.66
C ALA A 278 8.47 8.44 17.48
N GLU A 279 9.10 7.53 16.72
CA GLU A 279 8.43 6.81 15.63
C GLU A 279 7.38 5.82 16.16
N SER A 280 7.63 5.19 17.31
CA SER A 280 6.66 4.28 17.96
C SER A 280 5.44 5.02 18.51
N ASP A 281 5.60 6.24 18.99
CA ASP A 281 4.51 7.11 19.47
C ASP A 281 3.52 7.51 18.36
N ARG A 282 3.89 7.28 17.09
CA ARG A 282 3.01 7.45 15.91
C ARG A 282 2.21 6.19 15.57
N CYS A 283 2.41 5.08 16.27
CA CYS A 283 1.72 3.82 15.99
C CYS A 283 0.20 4.00 16.13
N LEU A 284 -0.53 3.86 15.02
CA LEU A 284 -2.00 3.94 14.98
C LEU A 284 -2.69 2.70 15.57
N LYS A 285 -1.90 1.70 16.00
CA LYS A 285 -2.39 0.44 16.59
C LYS A 285 -3.48 -0.20 15.70
N CYS A 286 -3.16 -0.38 14.41
CA CYS A 286 -4.07 -0.85 13.37
C CYS A 286 -4.71 -2.22 13.65
N ASN A 287 -4.17 -2.98 14.61
CA ASN A 287 -4.69 -4.25 15.08
C ASN A 287 -5.92 -4.12 16.00
N PHE A 288 -6.41 -2.91 16.25
CA PHE A 288 -7.65 -2.63 16.96
C PHE A 288 -8.73 -2.17 15.98
N ASN A 289 -9.94 -2.70 16.07
CA ASN A 289 -11.07 -2.31 15.22
C ASN A 289 -12.23 -1.81 16.07
N ILE A 290 -12.99 -0.86 15.53
CA ILE A 290 -14.15 -0.29 16.21
C ILE A 290 -15.35 -1.20 15.97
N GLU A 291 -16.04 -1.61 17.04
CA GLU A 291 -17.28 -2.37 16.95
C GLU A 291 -18.43 -1.60 17.60
N ILE A 292 -19.63 -1.72 17.04
CA ILE A 292 -20.82 -1.01 17.49
C ILE A 292 -21.91 -1.98 17.88
N ILE A 293 -22.38 -1.82 19.11
CA ILE A 293 -23.51 -2.56 19.68
C ILE A 293 -24.75 -1.70 19.47
N GLY A 294 -25.48 -1.96 18.39
CA GLY A 294 -26.63 -1.15 17.97
C GLY A 294 -27.70 -1.01 19.05
N GLU A 295 -27.91 -2.04 19.88
CA GLU A 295 -28.88 -2.07 20.96
C GLU A 295 -28.60 -1.07 22.08
N LEU A 296 -27.34 -0.66 22.25
CA LEU A 296 -26.93 0.33 23.25
C LEU A 296 -26.92 1.76 22.66
N CYS A 297 -26.99 1.91 21.34
CA CYS A 297 -26.86 3.21 20.70
C CYS A 297 -28.14 4.04 20.87
N ILE A 298 -28.00 5.20 21.52
CA ILE A 298 -29.09 6.18 21.69
C ILE A 298 -29.13 7.25 20.60
N ILE A 299 -28.36 7.08 19.51
CA ILE A 299 -28.37 7.97 18.34
C ILE A 299 -28.06 9.43 18.71
N CYS A 300 -27.16 9.65 19.68
CA CYS A 300 -26.83 10.99 20.17
C CYS A 300 -25.88 11.79 19.28
N GLY A 301 -25.25 11.16 18.27
CA GLY A 301 -24.30 11.82 17.36
C GLY A 301 -22.92 12.14 17.96
N GLY A 302 -22.69 11.91 19.25
CA GLY A 302 -21.44 12.33 19.90
C GLY A 302 -20.16 11.69 19.30
N CYS A 303 -20.26 10.50 18.72
CA CYS A 303 -19.16 9.84 18.02
C CYS A 303 -18.81 10.49 16.67
N VAL A 304 -19.81 11.03 15.96
CA VAL A 304 -19.62 11.86 14.76
C VAL A 304 -18.87 13.13 15.16
N ASP A 305 -19.39 13.84 16.16
CA ASP A 305 -18.87 15.15 16.60
C ASP A 305 -17.40 15.12 17.06
N VAL A 306 -16.97 14.01 17.67
CA VAL A 306 -15.63 13.88 18.25
C VAL A 306 -14.60 13.32 17.27
N CYS A 307 -15.04 12.82 16.11
CA CYS A 307 -14.15 12.17 15.16
C CYS A 307 -13.23 13.21 14.48
N PRO A 308 -11.89 13.15 14.70
CA PRO A 308 -10.99 14.15 14.12
C PRO A 308 -10.81 13.99 12.60
N MET A 309 -11.11 12.80 12.07
CA MET A 309 -10.98 12.46 10.65
C MET A 309 -12.30 12.59 9.88
N ASP A 310 -13.42 12.89 10.56
CA ASP A 310 -14.76 12.97 9.96
C ASP A 310 -15.16 11.69 9.20
N VAL A 311 -14.81 10.51 9.75
CA VAL A 311 -15.05 9.19 9.12
C VAL A 311 -16.27 8.45 9.67
N ILE A 312 -16.92 9.00 10.70
CA ILE A 312 -18.12 8.41 11.32
C ILE A 312 -19.32 9.22 10.85
N HIS A 313 -20.29 8.54 10.23
CA HIS A 313 -21.52 9.17 9.76
C HIS A 313 -22.74 8.46 10.33
N MET A 314 -23.72 9.26 10.75
CA MET A 314 -25.04 8.78 11.15
C MET A 314 -26.05 9.40 10.19
N VAL A 315 -26.67 8.59 9.35
CA VAL A 315 -27.60 9.05 8.31
C VAL A 315 -28.94 8.36 8.44
N ASP A 316 -29.99 9.05 8.04
CA ASP A 316 -31.32 8.45 8.00
C ASP A 316 -31.35 7.30 6.98
N MET A 317 -32.04 6.21 7.31
CA MET A 317 -32.20 5.07 6.40
C MET A 317 -32.87 5.46 5.07
N SER A 318 -33.62 6.57 5.02
CA SER A 318 -34.18 7.11 3.77
C SER A 318 -33.12 7.58 2.78
N ASP A 319 -31.97 8.01 3.28
CA ASP A 319 -30.86 8.55 2.48
C ASP A 319 -29.89 7.46 2.04
N VAL A 320 -30.00 6.26 2.62
CA VAL A 320 -29.18 5.10 2.23
C VAL A 320 -29.69 4.53 0.91
N VAL A 321 -28.83 4.42 -0.09
CA VAL A 321 -29.14 3.70 -1.34
C VAL A 321 -28.94 2.20 -1.09
N ASP A 322 -29.93 1.39 -1.47
CA ASP A 322 -29.83 -0.07 -1.35
C ASP A 322 -29.54 -0.63 -2.74
N ASP A 323 -28.34 -1.14 -2.93
CA ASP A 323 -27.85 -1.78 -4.15
C ASP A 323 -27.95 -3.32 -4.08
N GLY A 324 -28.48 -3.86 -2.97
CA GLY A 324 -28.63 -5.29 -2.74
C GLY A 324 -27.35 -6.01 -2.27
N LEU A 325 -26.23 -5.30 -2.06
CA LEU A 325 -24.96 -5.91 -1.64
C LEU A 325 -24.95 -6.29 -0.15
N ILE A 326 -25.70 -5.55 0.68
CA ILE A 326 -25.79 -5.79 2.12
C ILE A 326 -27.21 -6.26 2.47
N PRO A 327 -27.44 -7.57 2.69
CA PRO A 327 -28.77 -8.14 2.91
C PRO A 327 -29.55 -7.50 4.07
N ALA A 328 -28.84 -6.94 5.06
CA ALA A 328 -29.44 -6.28 6.21
C ALA A 328 -30.05 -4.89 5.90
N VAL A 329 -29.56 -4.18 4.86
CA VAL A 329 -30.00 -2.82 4.52
C VAL A 329 -31.46 -2.80 4.07
N GLY A 330 -31.86 -3.74 3.21
CA GLY A 330 -33.25 -3.85 2.74
C GLY A 330 -34.25 -4.06 3.89
N ARG A 331 -33.87 -4.84 4.91
CA ARG A 331 -34.67 -5.01 6.14
C ARG A 331 -34.67 -3.73 6.98
N ALA A 332 -33.52 -3.10 7.17
CA ALA A 332 -33.39 -1.89 7.99
C ALA A 332 -34.17 -0.70 7.42
N LYS A 333 -34.36 -0.61 6.10
CA LYS A 333 -35.21 0.42 5.46
C LYS A 333 -36.68 0.36 5.85
N SER A 334 -37.16 -0.78 6.34
CA SER A 334 -38.53 -0.92 6.84
C SER A 334 -38.71 -0.37 8.26
N TRP A 335 -37.63 0.02 8.95
CA TRP A 335 -37.68 0.49 10.34
C TRP A 335 -38.12 1.95 10.41
N PRO A 336 -39.19 2.27 11.17
CA PRO A 336 -39.60 3.65 11.39
C PRO A 336 -38.52 4.42 12.16
N GLY A 337 -37.96 5.48 11.58
CA GLY A 337 -36.89 6.27 12.20
C GLY A 337 -35.55 5.55 12.31
N GLY A 338 -35.29 4.56 11.43
CA GLY A 338 -34.01 3.87 11.38
C GLY A 338 -32.87 4.82 10.99
N VAL A 339 -31.72 4.65 11.64
CA VAL A 339 -30.48 5.37 11.33
C VAL A 339 -29.41 4.36 10.96
N ALA A 340 -28.72 4.59 9.85
CA ALA A 340 -27.52 3.87 9.49
C ALA A 340 -26.30 4.54 10.09
N PHE A 341 -25.43 3.72 10.66
CA PHE A 341 -24.10 4.13 11.10
C PHE A 341 -23.08 3.67 10.06
N PHE A 342 -22.25 4.58 9.58
CA PHE A 342 -21.14 4.28 8.68
C PHE A 342 -19.81 4.69 9.34
N LEU A 343 -18.82 3.81 9.23
CA LEU A 343 -17.42 4.10 9.57
C LEU A 343 -16.59 3.85 8.32
N ASP A 344 -15.88 4.87 7.86
CA ASP A 344 -14.79 4.65 6.91
C ASP A 344 -13.55 4.15 7.66
N GLU A 345 -13.33 2.84 7.61
CA GLU A 345 -12.20 2.19 8.28
C GLU A 345 -10.84 2.50 7.63
N THR A 346 -10.84 2.93 6.37
CA THR A 346 -9.61 3.22 5.60
C THR A 346 -8.96 4.52 6.07
N ALA A 347 -9.79 5.51 6.43
CA ALA A 347 -9.35 6.78 6.97
C ALA A 347 -9.37 6.82 8.52
N CYS A 348 -9.95 5.80 9.16
CA CYS A 348 -9.98 5.72 10.62
C CYS A 348 -8.59 5.45 11.22
N ILE A 349 -8.04 6.47 11.87
CA ILE A 349 -6.79 6.40 12.63
C ILE A 349 -6.90 5.70 13.99
N ARG A 350 -8.08 5.13 14.31
CA ARG A 350 -8.33 4.37 15.53
C ARG A 350 -7.98 5.11 16.83
N CYS A 351 -8.20 6.42 16.90
CA CYS A 351 -7.84 7.23 18.09
C CYS A 351 -8.67 6.95 19.36
N ALA A 352 -9.72 6.11 19.28
CA ALA A 352 -10.66 5.77 20.36
C ALA A 352 -11.46 6.95 20.97
N LEU A 353 -11.39 8.16 20.41
CA LEU A 353 -12.16 9.31 20.90
C LEU A 353 -13.68 9.06 20.86
N CYS A 354 -14.19 8.35 19.85
CA CYS A 354 -15.60 7.98 19.73
C CYS A 354 -16.08 7.08 20.89
N ILE A 355 -15.22 6.19 21.38
CA ILE A 355 -15.49 5.30 22.53
C ILE A 355 -15.47 6.13 23.81
N ILE A 356 -14.46 6.98 23.97
CA ILE A 356 -14.35 7.90 25.11
C ILE A 356 -15.55 8.85 25.15
N ARG A 357 -16.15 9.20 24.01
CA ARG A 357 -17.31 10.10 23.94
C ARG A 357 -18.66 9.39 24.11
N CYS A 358 -18.76 8.12 23.73
CA CYS A 358 -20.01 7.37 23.72
C CYS A 358 -20.61 7.26 25.14
N PRO A 359 -21.81 7.81 25.41
CA PRO A 359 -22.38 7.82 26.76
C PRO A 359 -22.91 6.46 27.23
N THR A 360 -23.14 5.53 26.31
CA THR A 360 -23.79 4.22 26.58
C THR A 360 -22.89 3.02 26.31
N ASP A 361 -21.60 3.27 26.02
CA ASP A 361 -20.64 2.22 25.62
C ASP A 361 -21.10 1.38 24.41
N ALA A 362 -21.96 1.97 23.57
CA ALA A 362 -22.39 1.37 22.31
C ALA A 362 -21.26 1.23 21.29
N ILE A 363 -20.15 1.95 21.47
CA ILE A 363 -18.96 1.84 20.63
C ILE A 363 -17.84 1.25 21.49
N THR A 364 -17.24 0.19 20.99
CA THR A 364 -16.14 -0.53 21.64
C THR A 364 -14.98 -0.70 20.67
N MET A 365 -13.84 -1.21 21.15
CA MET A 365 -12.71 -1.49 20.27
C MET A 365 -12.12 -2.87 20.55
N ASN A 366 -12.15 -3.72 19.54
CA ASN A 366 -11.67 -5.08 19.63
C ASN A 366 -10.26 -5.18 19.07
N ARG A 367 -9.34 -5.71 19.85
CA ARG A 367 -8.08 -6.21 19.31
C ARG A 367 -8.31 -7.62 18.79
N TYR A 368 -8.02 -7.82 17.52
CA TYR A 368 -7.99 -9.15 16.93
C TYR A 368 -6.55 -9.66 16.98
N GLY A 369 -6.31 -10.66 17.82
CA GLY A 369 -5.02 -11.37 17.89
C GLY A 369 -5.05 -12.65 17.07
N THR A 370 -3.96 -12.94 16.34
CA THR A 370 -3.75 -14.25 15.71
C THR A 370 -3.13 -15.22 16.70
N VAL A 371 -3.79 -16.34 16.97
CA VAL A 371 -3.22 -17.46 17.76
C VAL A 371 -2.53 -18.49 16.84
N ALA A 372 -2.80 -18.43 15.52
CA ALA A 372 -2.16 -19.25 14.50
C ALA A 372 -2.21 -18.57 13.11
N ALA A 373 -1.38 -19.05 12.17
CA ALA A 373 -1.37 -18.58 10.79
C ALA A 373 -2.74 -18.81 10.12
N ALA A 374 -3.32 -17.76 9.55
CA ALA A 374 -4.60 -17.82 8.85
C ALA A 374 -4.56 -18.88 7.73
N HIS A 375 -5.58 -19.73 7.72
CA HIS A 375 -5.71 -20.86 6.82
C HIS A 375 -6.29 -20.40 5.48
N GLY A 376 -5.51 -20.40 4.39
CA GLY A 376 -6.02 -20.47 3.01
C GLY A 376 -6.91 -19.32 2.51
N ALA A 377 -7.35 -18.42 3.37
CA ALA A 377 -7.77 -17.08 3.04
C ALA A 377 -6.61 -16.17 3.44
N VAL A 378 -6.40 -15.11 2.65
CA VAL A 378 -5.89 -13.85 3.20
C VAL A 378 -6.60 -13.68 4.55
N LEU A 379 -5.89 -13.24 5.60
CA LEU A 379 -6.57 -12.73 6.79
C LEU A 379 -7.86 -12.03 6.33
N PRO A 380 -9.05 -12.27 6.91
CA PRO A 380 -10.11 -11.31 6.73
C PRO A 380 -9.44 -9.99 7.04
N LYS A 381 -9.25 -9.18 6.01
CA LYS A 381 -8.49 -7.95 6.07
C LYS A 381 -9.45 -6.95 6.76
N GLU A 382 -10.10 -7.36 7.84
CA GLU A 382 -11.04 -6.61 8.65
C GLU A 382 -10.31 -5.56 9.50
N SER A 383 -8.98 -5.45 9.35
CA SER A 383 -8.23 -4.26 9.74
C SER A 383 -7.61 -3.49 8.56
N ILE A 384 -7.51 -4.14 7.38
CA ILE A 384 -6.71 -3.89 6.15
C ILE A 384 -7.40 -3.57 4.77
N ASP A 385 -8.66 -3.99 4.47
CA ASP A 385 -9.24 -3.98 3.08
C ASP A 385 -10.19 -2.79 2.98
N ASP A 386 -9.97 -1.72 2.21
CA ASP A 386 -9.20 -1.44 0.98
C ASP A 386 -9.51 -2.29 -0.27
N GLU A 387 -10.46 -3.24 -0.23
CA GLU A 387 -11.04 -3.76 -1.48
C GLU A 387 -12.10 -2.82 -2.11
N ILE A 388 -12.32 -1.64 -1.50
CA ILE A 388 -13.08 -0.55 -2.12
C ILE A 388 -12.29 0.75 -2.06
N HIS A 389 -11.09 0.79 -2.64
CA HIS A 389 -10.72 1.99 -3.39
C HIS A 389 -10.02 1.63 -4.69
N LEU A 390 -10.75 1.90 -5.76
CA LEU A 390 -10.23 2.20 -7.08
C LEU A 390 -9.46 1.05 -7.73
N ASP A 391 -10.25 0.17 -8.32
CA ASP A 391 -10.03 -0.28 -9.69
C ASP A 391 -10.01 0.95 -10.65
N LEU A 392 -9.01 1.83 -10.51
CA LEU A 392 -8.58 2.70 -11.60
C LEU A 392 -7.60 1.88 -12.44
N THR A 393 -8.20 1.18 -13.39
CA THR A 393 -7.61 0.54 -14.57
C THR A 393 -7.23 -0.94 -14.47
N VAL A 394 -8.18 -1.84 -14.21
CA VAL A 394 -8.33 -3.04 -15.06
C VAL A 394 -9.80 -3.46 -15.25
N GLY A 395 -10.47 -2.94 -16.28
CA GLY A 395 -11.71 -3.55 -16.79
C GLY A 395 -12.81 -2.59 -17.17
N ALA A 396 -12.64 -1.88 -18.29
CA ALA A 396 -13.72 -1.14 -18.91
C ALA A 396 -14.87 -2.09 -19.30
N GLY A 397 -16.05 -1.89 -18.69
CA GLY A 397 -17.26 -2.56 -19.12
C GLY A 397 -18.46 -2.38 -18.21
N VAL A 398 -18.84 -1.14 -17.85
CA VAL A 398 -20.22 -0.60 -17.75
C VAL A 398 -20.10 0.87 -17.27
N ALA A 399 -20.94 1.75 -17.82
CA ALA A 399 -20.87 3.21 -17.76
C ALA A 399 -20.65 3.82 -16.35
N ALA A 400 -19.48 4.43 -16.14
CA ALA A 400 -19.23 5.32 -15.00
C ALA A 400 -19.90 6.69 -15.25
N ARG A 401 -20.77 7.11 -14.33
CA ARG A 401 -21.03 8.54 -14.12
C ARG A 401 -19.99 9.06 -13.13
N PRO A 402 -19.30 10.18 -13.39
CA PRO A 402 -18.39 10.75 -12.41
C PRO A 402 -19.16 11.18 -11.15
N LEU A 403 -18.68 10.74 -9.97
CA LEU A 403 -19.13 11.29 -8.69
C LEU A 403 -18.66 12.75 -8.59
N PRO A 404 -19.50 13.67 -8.10
CA PRO A 404 -19.14 15.08 -8.01
C PRO A 404 -18.04 15.28 -6.97
N LEU A 405 -16.98 15.99 -7.36
CA LEU A 405 -15.93 16.46 -6.46
C LEU A 405 -16.56 17.26 -5.31
N TYR A 406 -16.24 16.89 -4.08
CA TYR A 406 -16.60 17.64 -2.89
C TYR A 406 -16.02 19.06 -2.98
N SER A 407 -16.92 20.04 -3.14
CA SER A 407 -16.58 21.46 -3.10
C SER A 407 -17.12 22.05 -1.79
N PRO A 408 -16.27 22.51 -0.87
CA PRO A 408 -16.67 23.03 0.44
C PRO A 408 -17.58 24.28 0.41
N SER A 409 -17.89 24.83 -0.79
CA SER A 409 -18.68 26.05 -0.95
C SER A 409 -20.18 25.82 -1.16
N ALA A 410 -20.64 24.58 -1.37
CA ALA A 410 -22.02 24.31 -1.78
C ALA A 410 -23.07 24.39 -0.66
N TRP A 411 -22.66 24.43 0.62
CA TRP A 411 -23.59 24.35 1.77
C TRP A 411 -23.86 25.68 2.50
N ARG A 412 -23.49 26.84 1.91
CA ARG A 412 -23.66 28.13 2.60
C ARG A 412 -24.94 28.90 2.32
N ASN A 413 -25.79 28.52 1.37
CA ASN A 413 -27.05 29.23 1.14
C ASN A 413 -28.22 28.26 0.99
N GLY A 414 -29.01 28.13 2.06
CA GLY A 414 -30.32 27.50 2.00
C GLY A 414 -31.35 28.38 1.30
N ASN A 415 -32.00 27.82 0.28
CA ASN A 415 -33.47 27.81 0.18
C ASN A 415 -33.86 26.97 -1.04
N GLY A 416 -34.61 25.89 -0.79
CA GLY A 416 -34.90 24.84 -1.76
C GLY A 416 -35.92 25.23 -2.84
N LYS A 417 -35.99 24.38 -3.87
CA LYS A 417 -37.22 24.04 -4.59
C LYS A 417 -36.98 22.83 -5.50
N THR A 418 -37.78 21.81 -5.24
CA THR A 418 -38.03 20.64 -6.10
C THR A 418 -38.63 21.05 -7.46
N GLY A 419 -38.25 20.38 -8.55
CA GLY A 419 -39.18 20.13 -9.68
C GLY A 419 -38.63 20.20 -11.10
N ARG A 420 -38.56 19.01 -11.75
CA ARG A 420 -38.87 18.65 -13.15
C ARG A 420 -38.74 19.67 -14.31
N ASN A 421 -38.12 19.17 -15.38
CA ASN A 421 -38.13 19.58 -16.79
C ASN A 421 -39.31 20.46 -17.28
N GLY A 422 -38.98 21.48 -18.09
CA GLY A 422 -39.92 22.18 -18.98
C GLY A 422 -39.24 23.32 -19.74
N ALA A 423 -39.39 23.32 -21.07
CA ALA A 423 -38.81 24.27 -22.01
C ALA A 423 -39.41 25.69 -21.92
N GLY A 424 -38.66 26.69 -22.42
CA GLY A 424 -39.22 27.91 -23.00
C GLY A 424 -38.76 29.25 -22.40
N GLY A 425 -38.05 30.02 -23.23
CA GLY A 425 -38.39 31.43 -23.53
C GLY A 425 -38.20 32.55 -22.49
N ALA A 426 -37.25 33.44 -22.82
CA ALA A 426 -37.39 34.91 -22.86
C ALA A 426 -37.40 35.78 -21.57
N HIS A 427 -36.49 36.76 -21.63
CA HIS A 427 -36.59 38.17 -21.21
C HIS A 427 -36.64 38.61 -19.72
N ALA A 428 -35.59 39.39 -19.39
CA ALA A 428 -35.60 40.75 -18.85
C ALA A 428 -35.78 41.04 -17.33
N ALA A 429 -34.72 41.70 -16.81
CA ALA A 429 -34.69 42.91 -15.97
C ALA A 429 -35.23 42.89 -14.52
N GLY A 430 -34.44 43.49 -13.60
CA GLY A 430 -35.00 44.20 -12.43
C GLY A 430 -34.20 44.13 -11.13
N ALA A 431 -33.24 45.05 -10.98
CA ALA A 431 -32.87 45.83 -9.78
C ALA A 431 -33.07 45.29 -8.33
N GLY A 432 -32.00 45.43 -7.54
CA GLY A 432 -32.03 46.39 -6.40
C GLY A 432 -31.76 45.88 -4.97
N ALA A 433 -30.67 46.41 -4.38
CA ALA A 433 -30.40 46.66 -2.94
C ALA A 433 -30.27 45.46 -1.97
N GLY A 434 -29.37 45.40 -0.97
CA GLY A 434 -28.31 46.29 -0.48
C GLY A 434 -27.88 45.87 0.95
N GLY A 435 -26.57 45.76 1.22
CA GLY A 435 -25.93 45.81 2.56
C GLY A 435 -25.49 44.47 3.22
N PRO A 436 -24.59 44.45 4.22
CA PRO A 436 -23.37 45.25 4.43
C PRO A 436 -22.08 44.39 4.60
N ARG A 437 -20.92 45.07 4.63
CA ARG A 437 -19.54 44.53 4.55
C ARG A 437 -19.03 43.83 5.83
N ARG A 438 -18.13 42.84 5.66
CA ARG A 438 -17.31 42.16 6.69
C ARG A 438 -16.14 43.03 7.18
N PRO A 439 -15.64 42.87 8.43
CA PRO A 439 -14.32 43.35 8.82
C PRO A 439 -13.21 42.29 8.63
N GLU A 440 -12.00 42.79 8.40
CA GLU A 440 -10.75 42.09 8.06
C GLU A 440 -10.03 41.44 9.27
N ARG A 441 -9.13 40.51 8.94
CA ARG A 441 -8.27 39.71 9.83
C ARG A 441 -7.20 40.57 10.53
N ALA A 442 -6.91 40.26 11.79
CA ALA A 442 -5.73 40.77 12.51
C ALA A 442 -4.66 39.68 12.69
N GLU A 443 -3.40 40.08 12.53
CA GLU A 443 -2.17 39.29 12.59
C GLU A 443 -1.80 38.81 14.01
N ILE A 444 -1.05 37.71 14.06
CA ILE A 444 -0.60 36.99 15.26
C ILE A 444 0.75 37.58 15.73
N ALA A 445 0.86 37.88 17.03
CA ALA A 445 2.13 38.24 17.67
C ALA A 445 2.64 37.10 18.57
N GLU A 446 3.90 36.71 18.35
CA GLU A 446 4.64 35.72 19.12
C GLU A 446 4.81 36.12 20.60
N ARG A 447 4.59 35.18 21.53
CA ARG A 447 5.00 35.30 22.93
C ARG A 447 6.01 34.21 23.28
N LYS A 448 7.23 34.62 23.62
CA LYS A 448 8.28 33.80 24.24
C LYS A 448 7.92 33.51 25.72
N SER A 449 8.03 32.25 26.14
CA SER A 449 7.97 31.85 27.56
C SER A 449 9.36 31.89 28.21
N PRO A 450 9.49 32.24 29.51
CA PRO A 450 10.77 32.31 30.20
C PRO A 450 11.20 30.98 30.83
N VAL A 451 12.51 30.76 30.74
CA VAL A 451 13.30 29.68 31.37
C VAL A 451 13.17 29.73 32.90
N SER A 452 12.79 28.62 33.53
CA SER A 452 12.86 28.43 34.99
C SER A 452 14.21 27.81 35.40
N LYS A 453 14.73 28.34 36.51
CA LYS A 453 16.04 28.08 37.10
C LYS A 453 16.10 26.76 37.86
N THR A 454 17.31 26.23 37.87
CA THR A 454 17.97 25.36 38.85
C THR A 454 17.42 25.38 40.28
N ILE A 455 17.32 24.19 40.88
CA ILE A 455 17.42 23.96 42.32
C ILE A 455 18.39 22.79 42.54
N ASP A 456 19.59 23.12 43.01
CA ASP A 456 20.45 22.22 43.80
C ASP A 456 20.02 22.32 45.27
N GLY A 457 20.06 21.22 46.01
CA GLY A 457 20.22 21.27 47.47
C GLY A 457 19.75 20.04 48.24
N SER A 458 20.75 19.35 48.81
CA SER A 458 20.78 18.32 49.89
C SER A 458 20.30 16.90 49.60
#